data_AF-A0A2U3ACB9-F1
#
_entry.id   AF-A0A2U3ACB9-F1
#
_cell.length_a   1.000
_cell.length_b   1.000
_cell.length_c   1.000
_cell.angle_alpha   90.00
_cell.angle_beta   90.00
_cell.angle_gamma   90.00
#
_symmetry.space_group_name_H-M   'P 1'
#
loop_
_entity.id
_entity.type
_entity.pdbx_description
1 polymer ?
#
loop_
_entity_poly.entity_id
_entity_poly.type
_entity_poly.pdbx_seq_one_letter_code
_entity_poly.pdbx_strand_id
1 'polypeptide(L)'
;MEKLFAFLSFFIFCGIIYLDFFQHQISLGIPLVVLIVFVIISTIFSKMDRFAWKINENTKLLLGITTPMILLALINVFYLIGGRSSHGINPTNIILWILGVVSIIAAIRRYKKTNAETT
;
A
#
# COMPACT_ATOMS: atom_id res chain seq x y z
N MET A 1 -6.95 -2.22 -17.34
CA MET A 1 -6.16 -0.99 -17.09
C MET A 1 -5.94 -0.75 -15.61
N GLU A 2 -6.94 -1.04 -14.75
CA GLU A 2 -6.80 -0.96 -13.29
C GLU A 2 -5.51 -1.61 -12.76
N LYS A 3 -5.22 -2.87 -13.14
CA LYS A 3 -3.99 -3.58 -12.72
C LYS A 3 -2.71 -2.77 -12.95
N LEU A 4 -2.60 -2.12 -14.11
CA LEU A 4 -1.41 -1.34 -14.48
C LEU A 4 -1.26 -0.13 -13.56
N PHE A 5 -2.33 0.63 -13.33
CA PHE A 5 -2.34 1.80 -12.45
C PHE A 5 -2.12 1.42 -10.98
N ALA A 6 -2.70 0.31 -10.51
CA ALA A 6 -2.46 -0.22 -9.18
C ALA A 6 -0.99 -0.61 -8.98
N PHE A 7 -0.39 -1.29 -9.96
CA PHE A 7 1.03 -1.64 -9.94
C PHE A 7 1.92 -0.39 -9.96
N LEU A 8 1.68 0.55 -10.89
CA LEU A 8 2.41 1.82 -10.94
C LEU A 8 2.31 2.59 -9.61
N SER A 9 1.12 2.65 -9.00
CA SER A 9 0.92 3.30 -7.70
C SER A 9 1.78 2.65 -6.61
N PHE A 10 1.88 1.32 -6.60
CA PHE A 10 2.75 0.61 -5.66
C PHE A 10 4.23 0.99 -5.83
N PHE A 11 4.74 1.04 -7.06
CA PHE A 11 6.14 1.45 -7.30
C PHE A 11 6.40 2.91 -6.94
N ILE A 12 5.45 3.80 -7.26
CA ILE A 12 5.54 5.21 -6.86
C ILE A 12 5.57 5.32 -5.33
N PHE A 13 4.75 4.55 -4.62
CA PHE A 13 4.74 4.53 -3.16
C PHE A 13 6.09 4.06 -2.59
N CYS A 14 6.64 2.97 -3.11
CA CYS A 14 7.98 2.50 -2.72
C CYS A 14 9.06 3.56 -3.00
N GLY A 15 8.97 4.24 -4.15
CA GLY A 15 9.85 5.36 -4.49
C GLY A 15 9.73 6.53 -3.53
N ILE A 16 8.51 6.90 -3.12
CA ILE A 16 8.28 7.95 -2.11
C ILE A 16 8.93 7.57 -0.78
N ILE A 17 8.77 6.33 -0.31
CA ILE A 17 9.42 5.86 0.92
C ILE A 17 10.95 5.95 0.78
N TYR A 18 11.50 5.52 -0.36
CA TYR A 18 12.94 5.61 -0.59
C TYR A 18 13.44 7.07 -0.56
N LEU A 19 12.75 7.97 -1.26
CA LEU A 19 13.10 9.39 -1.27
C LEU A 19 12.98 10.01 0.12
N ASP A 20 11.95 9.64 0.88
CA ASP A 20 11.77 10.10 2.26
C ASP A 20 12.89 9.65 3.20
N PHE A 21 13.42 8.44 3.02
CA PHE A 21 14.46 7.87 3.88
C PHE A 21 15.89 8.29 3.51
N PHE A 22 16.15 8.57 2.22
CA PHE A 22 17.52 8.80 1.72
C PHE A 22 17.73 10.15 1.02
N GLN A 23 16.69 10.81 0.53
CA GLN A 23 16.79 12.00 -0.34
C GLN A 23 15.96 13.17 0.20
N HIS A 24 16.38 13.69 1.35
CA HIS A 24 15.67 14.71 2.13
C HIS A 24 15.47 16.06 1.41
N GLN A 25 16.24 16.31 0.35
CA GLN A 25 16.18 17.55 -0.44
C GLN A 25 15.13 17.52 -1.55
N ILE A 26 14.60 16.33 -1.86
CA ILE A 26 13.64 16.14 -2.95
C ILE A 26 12.23 16.33 -2.41
N SER A 27 11.47 17.26 -3.00
CA SER A 27 10.07 17.47 -2.61
C SER A 27 9.22 16.24 -2.94
N LEU A 28 8.58 15.68 -1.90
CA LEU A 28 7.63 14.57 -2.04
C LEU A 28 6.25 15.01 -2.54
N GLY A 29 5.99 16.32 -2.66
CA GLY A 29 4.67 16.83 -3.03
C GLY A 29 4.22 16.36 -4.42
N ILE A 30 5.08 16.47 -5.42
CA ILE A 30 4.79 16.04 -6.80
C ILE A 30 4.51 14.53 -6.85
N PRO A 31 5.39 13.63 -6.36
CA PRO A 31 5.12 12.19 -6.44
C PRO A 31 3.89 11.77 -5.62
N LEU A 32 3.58 12.44 -4.51
CA LEU A 32 2.33 12.22 -3.76
C LEU A 32 1.08 12.58 -4.58
N VAL A 33 1.10 13.73 -5.27
CA VAL A 33 -0.03 14.12 -6.15
C VAL A 33 -0.20 13.11 -7.29
N VAL A 34 0.89 12.69 -7.93
CA VAL A 34 0.85 11.68 -9.00
C VAL A 34 0.28 10.35 -8.48
N LEU A 35 0.70 9.92 -7.29
CA LEU A 35 0.18 8.73 -6.62
C LEU A 35 -1.34 8.83 -6.41
N ILE A 36 -1.82 9.95 -5.86
CA ILE A 36 -3.25 10.16 -5.59
C ILE A 36 -4.05 10.08 -6.91
N VAL A 37 -3.56 10.73 -7.96
CA VAL A 37 -4.19 10.68 -9.30
C VAL A 37 -4.27 9.24 -9.81
N PHE A 38 -3.19 8.46 -9.68
CA PHE A 38 -3.17 7.08 -10.16
C PHE A 38 -4.12 6.17 -9.38
N VAL A 39 -4.23 6.36 -8.06
CA VAL A 39 -5.18 5.63 -7.22
C VAL A 39 -6.62 5.98 -7.61
N ILE A 40 -6.93 7.25 -7.87
CA ILE A 40 -8.25 7.67 -8.34
C ILE A 40 -8.58 7.05 -9.70
N ILE A 41 -7.65 7.12 -10.66
CA ILE A 41 -7.81 6.52 -11.99
C ILE A 41 -8.03 5.00 -11.89
N SER A 42 -7.24 4.32 -11.04
CA SER A 42 -7.41 2.89 -10.77
C SER A 42 -8.80 2.59 -10.22
N THR A 43 -9.28 3.42 -9.29
CA THR A 43 -10.62 3.27 -8.67
C THR A 43 -11.73 3.47 -9.70
N ILE A 44 -11.61 4.45 -10.58
CA ILE A 44 -12.57 4.70 -11.67
C ILE A 44 -12.61 3.50 -12.61
N PHE A 45 -11.44 2.99 -13.03
CA PHE A 45 -11.38 1.81 -13.91
C PHE A 45 -11.92 0.53 -13.27
N SER A 46 -11.83 0.39 -11.94
CA SER A 46 -12.42 -0.76 -11.24
C SER A 46 -13.94 -0.82 -11.37
N LYS A 47 -14.61 0.31 -11.60
CA LYS A 47 -16.07 0.40 -11.81
C LYS A 47 -16.49 0.11 -13.25
N MET A 48 -15.54 0.03 -14.18
CA MET A 48 -15.83 -0.22 -15.59
C MET A 48 -15.51 -1.67 -15.92
N ASP A 49 -16.53 -2.50 -16.21
CA ASP A 49 -16.36 -3.95 -16.46
C ASP A 49 -15.29 -4.32 -17.51
N ARG A 50 -15.05 -3.43 -18.49
CA ARG A 50 -14.03 -3.60 -19.53
C ARG A 50 -12.59 -3.42 -19.03
N PHE A 51 -12.40 -2.66 -17.96
CA PHE A 51 -11.08 -2.30 -17.43
C PHE A 51 -10.80 -2.81 -16.02
N ALA A 52 -11.85 -3.29 -15.36
CA ALA A 52 -11.83 -3.86 -14.03
C ALA A 52 -10.92 -5.09 -13.98
N TRP A 53 -10.10 -5.13 -12.95
CA TRP A 53 -9.24 -6.26 -12.67
C TRP A 53 -10.09 -7.38 -12.06
N LYS A 54 -10.42 -8.36 -12.90
CA LYS A 54 -11.12 -9.59 -12.47
C LYS A 54 -10.15 -10.50 -11.73
N ILE A 55 -10.04 -10.29 -10.42
CA ILE A 55 -9.31 -11.15 -9.48
C ILE A 55 -10.28 -11.83 -8.55
N ASN A 56 -9.95 -13.05 -8.14
CA ASN A 56 -10.69 -13.76 -7.10
C ASN A 56 -10.61 -12.96 -5.77
N GLU A 57 -11.67 -12.97 -4.98
CA GLU A 57 -11.77 -12.24 -3.73
C GLU A 57 -10.68 -12.67 -2.73
N ASN A 58 -10.29 -13.95 -2.76
CA ASN A 58 -9.14 -14.46 -2.00
C ASN A 58 -7.83 -13.80 -2.41
N THR A 59 -7.58 -13.63 -3.71
CA THR A 59 -6.38 -12.95 -4.23
C THR A 59 -6.38 -11.48 -3.87
N LYS A 60 -7.55 -10.83 -3.92
CA LYS A 60 -7.73 -9.41 -3.54
C LYS A 60 -7.45 -9.18 -2.05
N LEU A 61 -7.93 -10.08 -1.19
CA LEU A 61 -7.65 -10.05 0.25
C LEU A 61 -6.16 -10.30 0.53
N LEU A 62 -5.56 -11.26 -0.18
CA LEU A 62 -4.14 -11.56 -0.04
C LEU A 62 -3.28 -10.35 -0.45
N LEU A 63 -3.60 -9.69 -1.57
CA LEU A 63 -2.98 -8.42 -1.98
C LEU A 63 -3.17 -7.32 -0.93
N GLY A 64 -4.35 -7.22 -0.33
CA GLY A 64 -4.66 -6.27 0.73
C GLY A 64 -3.83 -6.46 2.01
N ILE A 65 -3.32 -7.67 2.27
CA ILE A 65 -2.45 -7.99 3.41
C ILE A 65 -0.97 -7.89 3.02
N THR A 66 -0.59 -8.46 1.87
CA THR A 66 0.82 -8.52 1.45
C THR A 66 1.36 -7.13 1.10
N THR A 67 0.56 -6.28 0.48
CA THR A 67 0.98 -4.92 0.11
C THR A 67 1.42 -4.11 1.33
N PRO A 68 0.58 -3.90 2.37
CA PRO A 68 1.02 -3.16 3.56
C PRO A 68 2.14 -3.86 4.32
N MET A 69 2.19 -5.20 4.34
CA MET A 69 3.31 -5.94 4.96
C MET A 69 4.63 -5.68 4.25
N ILE A 70 4.65 -5.70 2.91
CA ILE A 70 5.85 -5.38 2.12
C ILE A 70 6.30 -3.94 2.39
N LEU A 71 5.37 -3.00 2.45
CA LEU A 71 5.67 -1.59 2.76
C LEU A 71 6.23 -1.40 4.17
N LEU A 72 5.65 -2.07 5.17
CA LEU A 72 6.18 -2.10 6.55
C LEU A 72 7.58 -2.73 6.60
N ALA A 73 7.79 -3.84 5.90
CA ALA A 73 9.10 -4.48 5.80
C ALA A 73 10.13 -3.55 5.15
N LEU A 74 9.74 -2.85 4.07
CA LEU A 74 10.60 -1.88 3.38
C LEU A 74 11.04 -0.74 4.31
N ILE A 75 10.11 -0.17 5.09
CA ILE A 75 10.40 0.87 6.10
C ILE A 75 11.42 0.35 7.14
N ASN A 76 11.24 -0.89 7.63
CA ASN A 76 12.17 -1.50 8.58
C ASN A 76 13.55 -1.71 7.96
N VAL A 77 13.62 -2.24 6.73
CA VAL A 77 14.89 -2.44 6.01
C VAL A 77 15.61 -1.10 5.82
N PHE A 78 14.91 -0.06 5.36
CA PHE A 78 15.50 1.26 5.17
C PHE A 78 16.02 1.88 6.46
N TYR A 79 15.30 1.69 7.57
CA TYR A 79 15.78 2.10 8.88
C TYR A 79 17.04 1.33 9.33
N LEU A 80 17.06 0.02 9.13
CA LEU A 80 18.20 -0.84 9.52
C LEU A 80 19.48 -0.52 8.73
N ILE A 81 19.36 -0.13 7.46
CA ILE A 81 20.51 0.31 6.64
C ILE A 81 20.92 1.78 6.92
N GLY A 82 20.34 2.42 7.94
CA GLY A 82 20.71 3.76 8.40
C GLY A 82 19.90 4.90 7.79
N GLY A 83 18.89 4.62 6.97
CA GLY A 83 17.96 5.61 6.46
C GLY A 83 17.12 6.22 7.58
N ARG A 84 16.80 7.51 7.46
CA ARG A 84 15.97 8.25 8.42
C ARG A 84 14.89 8.96 7.64
N SER A 85 13.63 8.78 8.05
CA SER A 85 12.51 9.47 7.44
C SER A 85 12.57 10.96 7.75
N SER A 86 12.49 11.79 6.72
CA SER A 86 12.36 13.24 6.85
C SER A 86 10.99 13.68 7.37
N HIS A 87 9.96 12.83 7.23
CA HIS A 87 8.57 13.12 7.62
C HIS A 87 8.10 12.35 8.87
N GLY A 88 9.03 11.79 9.65
CA GLY A 88 8.73 11.20 10.96
C GLY A 88 8.24 9.75 10.94
N ILE A 89 8.38 9.04 9.82
CA ILE A 89 8.15 7.59 9.76
C ILE A 89 9.28 6.90 10.55
N ASN A 90 8.95 6.41 11.74
CA ASN A 90 9.88 5.67 12.58
C ASN A 90 9.33 4.28 12.88
N PRO A 91 9.99 3.18 12.44
CA PRO A 91 9.55 1.83 12.74
C PRO A 91 9.60 1.49 14.23
N THR A 92 10.30 2.27 15.07
CA THR A 92 10.23 2.09 16.53
C THR A 92 8.95 2.67 17.14
N ASN A 93 8.14 3.41 16.37
CA ASN A 93 6.89 3.98 16.84
C ASN A 93 5.78 2.91 16.89
N ILE A 94 5.24 2.66 18.09
CA ILE A 94 4.22 1.64 18.34
C ILE A 94 2.94 1.88 17.53
N ILE A 95 2.63 3.13 17.19
CA ILE A 95 1.44 3.51 16.40
C ILE A 95 1.47 2.84 15.02
N LEU A 96 2.64 2.74 14.41
CA LEU A 96 2.83 2.14 13.08
C LEU A 96 2.51 0.64 13.09
N TRP A 97 2.90 -0.04 14.16
CA TRP A 97 2.60 -1.45 14.38
C TRP A 97 1.13 -1.68 14.71
N ILE A 98 0.52 -0.81 15.52
CA ILE A 98 -0.92 -0.88 15.82
C ILE A 98 -1.72 -0.74 14.53
N LEU A 99 -1.39 0.22 13.67
CA LEU A 99 -2.03 0.39 12.36
C LEU A 99 -1.86 -0.86 11.49
N GLY A 100 -0.65 -1.44 11.44
CA GLY A 100 -0.40 -2.69 10.72
C GLY A 100 -1.27 -3.85 11.24
N VAL A 101 -1.33 -4.04 12.55
CA VAL A 101 -2.16 -5.09 13.19
C VAL A 101 -3.64 -4.87 12.91
N VAL A 102 -4.13 -3.64 13.02
CA VAL A 102 -5.54 -3.30 12.72
C VAL A 102 -5.87 -3.60 11.27
N SER A 103 -4.99 -3.26 10.32
CA SER A 103 -5.17 -3.57 8.91
C SER A 103 -5.23 -5.08 8.66
N ILE A 104 -4.37 -5.87 9.32
CA ILE A 104 -4.38 -7.33 9.22
C ILE A 104 -5.68 -7.91 9.80
N ILE A 105 -6.09 -7.48 11.00
CA ILE A 105 -7.33 -7.93 11.63
C ILE A 105 -8.54 -7.58 10.76
N ALA A 106 -8.60 -6.38 10.19
CA ALA A 106 -9.67 -5.96 9.29
C ALA A 106 -9.73 -6.85 8.05
N ALA A 107 -8.58 -7.17 7.45
CA ALA A 107 -8.51 -8.07 6.30
C ALA A 107 -8.95 -9.50 6.65
N ILE A 108 -8.51 -10.05 7.79
CA ILE A 108 -8.91 -11.39 8.27
C ILE A 108 -10.42 -11.44 8.56
N ARG A 109 -10.99 -10.41 9.20
CA ARG A 109 -12.43 -10.33 9.45
C ARG A 109 -13.22 -10.31 8.15
N ARG A 110 -12.74 -9.58 7.14
CA ARG A 110 -13.34 -9.56 5.79
C ARG A 110 -13.28 -10.95 5.14
N TYR A 111 -12.13 -11.61 5.21
CA TYR A 111 -11.95 -12.98 4.69
C TYR A 111 -12.90 -13.99 5.32
N LYS A 112 -13.01 -13.98 6.67
CA LYS A 112 -13.96 -14.87 7.37
C LYS A 112 -15.40 -14.61 6.96
N LYS A 113 -15.80 -13.35 6.78
CA LYS A 113 -17.16 -12.99 6.37
C LYS A 113 -17.47 -13.48 4.97
N THR A 114 -16.57 -13.27 4.00
CA THR A 114 -16.75 -13.71 2.61
C THR A 114 -16.85 -15.22 2.48
N ASN A 115 -16.05 -15.98 3.25
CA ASN A 115 -16.11 -17.45 3.22
C ASN A 115 -17.32 -18.02 3.97
N ALA A 116 -17.85 -17.33 4.98
CA ALA A 116 -19.07 -17.76 5.68
C ALA A 116 -20.33 -17.56 4.82
N GLU A 117 -20.31 -16.63 3.86
CA GLU A 117 -21.42 -16.37 2.92
C GLU A 117 -21.40 -17.30 1.69
N THR A 118 -20.38 -18.14 1.53
CA THR A 118 -20.21 -19.06 0.38
C THR A 118 -20.34 -20.55 0.72
N THR A 119 -20.64 -20.88 1.98
CA THR A 119 -21.04 -22.22 2.47
C THR A 119 -22.52 -22.23 2.84
#